data_AF-A0AAD8ENY3-F1
#
_entry.id   AF-A0AAD8ENY3-F1
#
_cell.length_a   1.000
_cell.length_b   1.000
_cell.length_c   1.000
_cell.angle_alpha   90.00
_cell.angle_beta   90.00
_cell.angle_gamma   90.00
#
_symmetry.space_group_name_H-M   'P 1'
#
loop_
_entity.id
_entity.type
_entity.pdbx_description
1 polymer ?
#
loop_
_entity_poly.entity_id
_entity_poly.type
_entity_poly.pdbx_seq_one_letter_code
_entity_poly.pdbx_strand_id
1 'polypeptide(L)'
;DMEKRKKGLERLREQLAKLELQATDKEENKEIALGTSKLNYLDPRISVAWCKKHEVPIEKIYNKTQRDKFRWAIDMAGPDYIF
;
A
#
# COMPACT_ATOMS: atom_id res chain seq x y z
N ASP A 1 7.95 -33.16 -15.77
CA ASP A 1 7.42 -33.45 -14.41
C ASP A 1 8.05 -32.61 -13.29
N MET A 2 9.38 -32.65 -13.13
CA MET A 2 10.09 -31.88 -12.08
C MET A 2 9.97 -30.36 -12.21
N GLU A 3 9.97 -29.81 -13.43
CA GLU A 3 9.88 -28.37 -13.64
C GLU A 3 8.50 -27.80 -13.27
N LYS A 4 7.43 -28.56 -13.53
CA LYS A 4 6.07 -28.23 -13.09
C LYS A 4 5.97 -28.22 -11.56
N ARG A 5 6.62 -29.19 -10.90
CA ARG A 5 6.71 -29.25 -9.42
C ARG A 5 7.51 -28.08 -8.85
N LYS A 6 8.63 -27.68 -9.48
CA LYS A 6 9.42 -26.49 -9.08
C LYS A 6 8.60 -25.21 -9.17
N LYS A 7 7.92 -24.96 -10.30
CA LYS A 7 7.03 -23.80 -10.47
C LYS A 7 5.88 -23.80 -9.45
N GLY A 8 5.33 -24.98 -9.15
CA GLY A 8 4.31 -25.14 -8.11
C GLY A 8 4.83 -24.78 -6.71
N LEU A 9 6.04 -25.21 -6.37
CA LEU A 9 6.69 -24.89 -5.10
C LEU A 9 6.99 -23.39 -4.97
N GLU A 10 7.48 -22.76 -6.03
CA GLU A 10 7.75 -21.33 -6.06
C GLU A 10 6.48 -20.52 -5.82
N ARG A 11 5.38 -20.84 -6.52
CA ARG A 11 4.08 -20.21 -6.30
C ARG A 11 3.58 -20.36 -4.86
N LEU A 12 3.75 -21.55 -4.26
CA LEU A 12 3.33 -21.80 -2.88
C LEU A 12 4.18 -20.98 -1.89
N ARG A 13 5.47 -20.81 -2.16
CA ARG A 13 6.35 -19.96 -1.33
C ARG A 13 5.95 -18.48 -1.40
N GLU A 14 5.62 -17.98 -2.59
CA GLU A 14 5.12 -16.61 -2.75
C GLU A 14 3.79 -16.39 -2.01
N GLN A 15 2.88 -17.36 -2.09
CA GLN A 15 1.61 -17.32 -1.35
C GLN A 15 1.84 -17.34 0.16
N LEU A 16 2.76 -18.17 0.65
CA LEU A 16 3.10 -18.24 2.07
C LEU A 16 3.65 -16.91 2.56
N ALA A 17 4.63 -16.34 1.87
CA ALA A 17 5.24 -15.06 2.23
C ALA A 17 4.18 -13.93 2.29
N LYS A 18 3.23 -13.93 1.35
CA LYS A 18 2.12 -12.97 1.36
C LYS A 18 1.20 -13.16 2.59
N LEU A 19 0.90 -14.40 2.96
CA LEU A 19 0.04 -14.69 4.11
C LEU A 19 0.72 -14.33 5.43
N GLU A 20 2.03 -14.58 5.54
CA GLU A 20 2.83 -14.20 6.71
C GLU A 20 2.83 -12.67 6.90
N LEU A 21 3.06 -11.92 5.82
CA LEU A 21 2.98 -10.45 5.86
C LEU A 21 1.60 -9.95 6.33
N GLN A 22 0.52 -10.52 5.78
CA GLN A 22 -0.84 -10.16 6.16
C GLN A 22 -1.16 -10.49 7.63
N ALA A 23 -0.61 -11.59 8.15
CA ALA A 23 -0.81 -11.98 9.53
C ALA A 23 -0.10 -11.00 10.48
N THR A 24 1.15 -10.64 10.18
CA THR A 24 1.91 -9.64 10.93
C THR A 24 1.21 -8.29 10.93
N ASP A 25 0.81 -7.78 9.75
CA ASP A 25 0.09 -6.50 9.63
C ASP A 25 -1.17 -6.47 10.49
N LYS A 26 -1.90 -7.59 10.57
CA LYS A 26 -3.14 -7.67 11.36
C LYS A 26 -2.87 -7.66 12.86
N GLU A 27 -1.82 -8.35 13.32
CA GLU A 27 -1.49 -8.40 14.74
C GLU A 27 -0.94 -7.05 15.23
N GLU A 28 -0.03 -6.44 14.47
CA GLU A 28 0.55 -5.13 14.82
C GLU A 28 -0.50 -4.00 14.84
N ASN A 29 -1.50 -4.07 13.96
CA ASN A 29 -2.56 -3.06 13.88
C ASN A 29 -3.80 -3.40 14.73
N LYS A 30 -3.76 -4.45 15.56
CA LYS A 30 -4.91 -4.94 16.31
C LYS A 30 -5.49 -3.90 17.29
N GLU A 31 -4.65 -3.05 17.86
CA GLU A 31 -5.03 -2.03 18.84
C GLU A 31 -4.99 -0.60 18.27
N ILE A 32 -4.60 -0.43 16.99
CA ILE A 32 -4.28 0.87 16.41
C ILE A 32 -5.25 1.22 15.27
N ALA A 33 -6.00 2.31 15.44
CA ALA A 33 -6.91 2.84 14.43
C ALA A 33 -6.20 3.81 13.47
N LEU A 34 -5.57 3.30 12.42
CA LEU A 34 -4.82 4.10 11.43
C LEU A 34 -5.69 5.05 10.56
N GLY A 35 -7.01 4.87 10.54
CA GLY A 35 -7.90 5.61 9.65
C GLY A 35 -7.93 7.12 9.92
N THR A 36 -7.95 7.51 11.20
CA THR A 36 -8.10 8.92 11.58
C THR A 36 -6.87 9.74 11.21
N SER A 37 -5.66 9.24 11.51
CA SER A 37 -4.41 9.90 11.16
C SER A 37 -4.25 10.03 9.65
N LYS A 38 -4.49 8.93 8.93
CA LYS A 38 -4.42 8.90 7.46
C LYS A 38 -5.34 9.91 6.77
N LEU A 39 -6.51 10.19 7.34
CA LEU A 39 -7.50 11.04 6.68
C LEU A 39 -7.45 12.51 7.08
N ASN A 40 -6.89 12.82 8.26
CA ASN A 40 -7.06 14.13 8.88
C ASN A 40 -5.76 14.75 9.38
N TYR A 41 -4.71 13.97 9.66
CA TYR A 41 -3.49 14.48 10.29
C TYR A 41 -2.24 14.33 9.40
N LEU A 42 -2.29 13.50 8.37
CA LEU A 42 -1.21 13.35 7.39
C LEU A 42 -1.52 14.16 6.14
N ASP A 43 -0.52 14.89 5.63
CA ASP A 43 -0.64 15.55 4.33
C ASP A 43 -0.67 14.46 3.23
N PRO A 44 -1.76 14.35 2.46
CA PRO A 44 -1.91 13.30 1.44
C PRO A 44 -0.85 13.39 0.34
N ARG A 45 -0.22 14.55 0.11
CA ARG A 45 0.83 14.74 -0.88
C ARG A 45 2.08 13.92 -0.56
N ILE A 46 2.36 13.67 0.72
CA ILE A 46 3.47 12.80 1.16
C ILE A 46 3.26 11.39 0.60
N SER A 47 2.07 10.81 0.82
CA SER A 47 1.75 9.47 0.32
C SER A 47 1.65 9.43 -1.20
N VAL A 48 1.14 10.47 -1.85
CA VAL A 48 1.09 10.58 -3.32
C VAL A 48 2.50 10.60 -3.91
N ALA A 49 3.40 11.40 -3.37
CA ALA A 49 4.79 11.50 -3.84
C ALA A 49 5.52 10.17 -3.70
N TRP A 50 5.35 9.50 -2.55
CA TRP A 50 5.89 8.15 -2.35
C TRP A 50 5.35 7.15 -3.38
N CYS A 51 4.04 7.16 -3.65
CA CYS A 51 3.43 6.29 -4.67
C CYS A 51 4.02 6.54 -6.06
N LYS A 52 4.17 7.81 -6.46
CA LYS A 52 4.76 8.17 -7.75
C LYS A 52 6.24 7.79 -7.84
N LYS A 53 7.00 7.97 -6.75
CA LYS A 53 8.43 7.65 -6.69
C LYS A 53 8.75 6.16 -6.78
N HIS A 54 7.87 5.31 -6.23
CA HIS A 54 8.06 3.85 -6.19
C HIS A 54 7.11 3.08 -7.11
N GLU A 55 6.44 3.78 -8.04
CA GLU A 55 5.49 3.20 -9.00
C GLU A 55 4.38 2.35 -8.33
N VAL A 56 3.96 2.74 -7.13
CA VAL A 56 2.89 2.05 -6.40
C VAL A 56 1.53 2.63 -6.82
N PRO A 57 0.58 1.78 -7.24
CA PRO A 57 -0.75 2.26 -7.60
C PRO A 57 -1.45 2.93 -6.41
N ILE A 58 -1.93 4.16 -6.59
CA ILE A 58 -2.50 4.98 -5.51
C ILE A 58 -3.72 4.33 -4.85
N GLU A 59 -4.44 3.46 -5.56
CA GLU A 59 -5.57 2.69 -5.05
C GLU A 59 -5.19 1.64 -3.99
N LYS A 60 -3.91 1.25 -3.91
CA LYS A 60 -3.38 0.41 -2.83
C LYS A 60 -3.32 1.18 -1.52
N ILE A 61 -3.16 2.51 -1.58
CA ILE A 61 -3.10 3.38 -0.40
C ILE A 61 -4.47 3.97 -0.10
N TYR A 62 -5.14 4.57 -1.09
CA TYR A 62 -6.43 5.23 -0.89
C TYR A 62 -7.56 4.53 -1.63
N ASN A 63 -8.65 4.23 -0.93
CA ASN A 63 -9.87 3.73 -1.57
C ASN A 63 -10.55 4.82 -2.42
N LYS A 64 -11.62 4.47 -3.15
CA LYS A 64 -12.30 5.39 -4.09
C LYS A 64 -12.68 6.73 -3.42
N THR A 65 -13.40 6.68 -2.32
CA THR A 65 -13.86 7.89 -1.58
C THR A 65 -12.69 8.75 -1.11
N GLN A 66 -11.60 8.13 -0.66
CA GLN A 66 -10.40 8.83 -0.21
C GLN A 66 -9.66 9.52 -1.36
N ARG A 67 -9.59 8.87 -2.53
CA ARG A 67 -9.01 9.49 -3.73
C ARG A 67 -9.82 10.69 -4.21
N ASP A 68 -11.13 10.64 -4.07
CA ASP A 68 -11.98 11.78 -4.40
C ASP A 68 -11.78 12.94 -3.41
N LYS A 69 -11.66 12.65 -2.10
CA LYS A 69 -11.29 13.65 -1.07
C LYS A 69 -9.93 14.30 -1.35
N PHE A 70 -8.95 13.52 -1.78
CA PHE A 70 -7.56 13.95 -1.98
C PHE A 70 -7.19 14.20 -3.45
N ARG A 71 -8.18 14.43 -4.31
CA ARG A 71 -7.97 14.67 -5.75
C ARG A 71 -6.92 15.76 -6.00
N TRP A 72 -7.07 16.88 -5.28
CA TRP A 72 -6.15 18.01 -5.34
C TRP A 72 -4.68 17.61 -5.10
N ALA A 73 -4.42 16.71 -4.15
CA ALA A 73 -3.07 16.25 -3.84
C ALA A 73 -2.52 15.29 -4.90
N ILE A 74 -3.37 14.41 -5.44
CA ILE A 74 -3.02 13.44 -6.48
C ILE A 74 -2.58 14.18 -7.75
N ASP A 75 -3.31 15.22 -8.12
CA ASP A 75 -3.08 15.98 -9.35
C ASP A 75 -1.85 16.90 -9.24
N MET A 76 -1.59 17.48 -8.06
CA MET A 76 -0.55 18.50 -7.88
C MET A 76 0.81 17.97 -7.38
N ALA A 77 0.86 16.89 -6.59
CA ALA A 77 2.12 16.45 -5.99
C ALA A 77 3.00 15.68 -6.98
N GLY A 78 4.25 16.12 -7.15
CA GLY A 78 5.29 15.35 -7.85
C GLY A 78 5.95 14.28 -6.97
N PRO A 79 6.81 13.41 -7.54
CA PRO A 79 7.54 12.39 -6.79
C PRO A 79 8.54 12.94 -5.76
N ASP A 80 8.99 14.19 -5.94
CA ASP A 80 9.99 14.85 -5.08
C ASP A 80 9.38 15.85 -4.09
N TYR A 81 8.08 15.76 -3.82
CA TYR A 81 7.43 16.60 -2.82
C TYR A 81 8.05 16.41 -1.43
N ILE A 82 8.36 17.52 -0.77
CA ILE A 82 8.84 17.58 0.62
C ILE A 82 7.85 18.45 1.40
N PHE A 83 7.40 17.94 2.54
CA PHE A 83 6.47 18.63 3.45
C PHE A 83 7.19 19.68 4.29
#